data_AF-A0A9F2R9F1-F1
#
_entry.id   AF-A0A9F2R9F1-F1
#
_cell.length_a   1.000
_cell.length_b   1.000
_cell.length_c   1.000
_cell.angle_alpha   90.00
_cell.angle_beta   90.00
_cell.angle_gamma   90.00
#
_symmetry.space_group_name_H-M   'P 1'
#
loop_
_entity.id
_entity.type
_entity.pdbx_description
1 polymer ?
#
loop_
_entity_poly.entity_id
_entity_poly.type
_entity_poly.pdbx_seq_one_letter_code
_entity_poly.pdbx_strand_id
1 'polypeptide(L)'
;MDVTGRGRQGSPPAGARAVRPCPLPESGQGLYECPICHLACTDYPVLQEHVELHLDECSILEGRNLNDLELAQHLQNEEDRQRRTETARREKDDFQKLQRQYGLDGSGGYKQQSLKAMAKEVAFGRMQPSEYHRRKADMLESLAFGIDDGKTKTSGITEALCQYYQNECKDIKHTWLSTGVDHFHCSLGDRGWGCGYRNFQMLFSSLLRNSSYKDCLKDNSSVPCIPKIQTSIEDAWKEGFDPQGASHFNSRLQGTKAWIGACEIYSLLTSLRLK
;
A
#
# COMPACT_ATOMS: atom_id res chain seq x y z
N MET A 1 59.23 -5.13 -2.54
CA MET A 1 59.49 -5.51 -1.14
C MET A 1 58.56 -6.69 -0.86
N ASP A 2 58.81 -7.89 -1.37
CA ASP A 2 60.02 -8.71 -1.22
C ASP A 2 60.28 -8.87 0.30
N VAL A 3 60.16 -10.03 0.96
CA VAL A 3 60.96 -11.25 0.74
C VAL A 3 60.44 -12.39 1.67
N THR A 4 60.21 -13.59 1.09
CA THR A 4 60.35 -14.98 1.63
C THR A 4 59.50 -15.50 2.82
N GLY A 5 59.09 -16.76 2.93
CA GLY A 5 59.40 -17.99 2.19
C GLY A 5 60.28 -18.98 2.98
N ARG A 6 59.75 -20.21 3.22
CA ARG A 6 60.41 -21.46 3.69
C ARG A 6 60.67 -21.55 5.22
N GLY A 7 60.60 -22.71 5.89
CA GLY A 7 60.49 -24.09 5.42
C GLY A 7 60.35 -25.11 6.56
N ARG A 8 60.31 -26.37 6.12
CA ARG A 8 59.99 -27.66 6.75
C ARG A 8 60.83 -28.16 7.95
N GLN A 9 60.18 -29.07 8.69
CA GLN A 9 60.62 -30.37 9.26
C GLN A 9 61.36 -30.45 10.62
N GLY A 10 60.89 -31.38 11.47
CA GLY A 10 61.66 -32.01 12.55
C GLY A 10 60.83 -32.50 13.75
N SER A 11 60.49 -33.79 13.80
CA SER A 11 59.83 -34.56 14.90
C SER A 11 60.71 -34.72 16.17
N PRO A 12 60.33 -35.44 17.26
CA PRO A 12 59.02 -35.89 17.80
C PRO A 12 58.84 -35.57 19.32
N PRO A 13 57.68 -35.84 19.97
CA PRO A 13 57.66 -36.09 21.40
C PRO A 13 57.63 -37.60 21.69
N ALA A 14 58.64 -38.04 22.44
CA ALA A 14 58.69 -39.32 23.10
C ALA A 14 57.61 -39.39 24.19
N GLY A 15 56.94 -40.54 24.31
CA GLY A 15 55.98 -40.77 25.39
C GLY A 15 55.00 -41.90 25.11
N ALA A 16 55.51 -43.06 24.67
CA ALA A 16 54.73 -44.27 24.56
C ALA A 16 54.24 -44.70 25.95
N ARG A 17 52.92 -44.77 26.14
CA ARG A 17 52.32 -45.61 27.18
C ARG A 17 51.68 -46.80 26.47
N ALA A 18 52.20 -47.98 26.82
CA ALA A 18 51.90 -49.25 26.21
C ALA A 18 50.40 -49.58 26.23
N VAL A 19 49.83 -49.78 25.05
CA VAL A 19 48.57 -50.50 24.89
C VAL A 19 48.91 -51.99 24.97
N ARG A 20 48.36 -52.67 25.98
CA ARG A 20 48.48 -54.12 26.11
C ARG A 20 47.77 -54.79 24.92
N PRO A 21 48.35 -55.84 24.32
CA PRO A 21 47.73 -56.57 23.24
C PRO A 21 46.64 -57.48 23.80
N CYS A 22 45.44 -57.43 23.22
CA CYS A 22 44.46 -58.49 23.37
C CYS A 22 44.30 -59.25 22.05
N PRO A 23 44.10 -60.57 22.14
CA PRO A 23 44.52 -61.52 21.13
C PRO A 23 43.51 -61.60 19.99
N LEU A 24 44.00 -61.91 18.79
CA LEU A 24 43.19 -62.51 17.74
C LEU A 24 42.57 -63.82 18.27
N PRO A 25 41.27 -64.06 18.08
CA PRO A 25 40.74 -65.41 17.90
C PRO A 25 40.63 -65.62 16.39
N GLU A 26 41.46 -66.48 15.79
CA GLU A 26 41.20 -67.92 15.68
C GLU A 26 39.74 -68.23 15.33
N SER A 27 39.61 -68.89 14.18
CA SER A 27 38.40 -69.37 13.53
C SER A 27 37.45 -70.08 14.49
N GLY A 28 36.52 -69.34 15.07
CA GLY A 28 35.36 -69.82 15.80
C GLY A 28 34.28 -68.78 15.59
N GLN A 29 33.09 -69.19 15.14
CA GLN A 29 31.97 -68.29 14.88
C GLN A 29 31.76 -67.35 16.08
N GLY A 30 32.18 -66.09 15.94
CA GLY A 30 32.00 -65.08 16.96
C GLY A 30 30.51 -64.80 17.07
N LEU A 31 29.89 -65.25 18.15
CA LEU A 31 28.50 -64.93 18.43
C LEU A 31 28.41 -63.43 18.75
N TYR A 32 27.57 -62.70 18.03
CA TYR A 32 27.33 -61.28 18.25
C TYR A 32 26.12 -61.11 19.17
N GLU A 33 26.25 -60.37 20.26
CA GLU A 33 25.15 -60.19 21.22
C GLU A 33 24.29 -58.96 20.90
N CYS A 34 22.97 -59.14 20.99
CA CYS A 34 22.01 -58.05 20.91
C CYS A 34 22.14 -57.09 22.10
N PRO A 35 22.31 -55.77 21.87
CA PRO A 35 22.43 -54.81 22.98
C PRO A 35 21.10 -54.54 23.71
N ILE A 36 19.97 -55.00 23.16
CA ILE A 36 18.63 -54.75 23.71
C ILE A 36 18.17 -55.92 24.59
N CYS A 37 18.36 -57.16 24.14
CA CYS A 37 17.90 -58.37 24.83
C CYS A 37 18.99 -59.40 25.12
N HIS A 38 20.24 -59.13 24.73
CA HIS A 38 21.43 -59.98 24.93
C HIS A 38 21.35 -61.36 24.26
N LEU A 39 20.50 -61.54 23.25
CA LEU A 39 20.49 -62.75 22.42
C LEU A 39 21.79 -62.86 21.59
N ALA A 40 22.43 -64.03 21.63
CA ALA A 40 23.64 -64.33 20.89
C ALA A 40 23.31 -64.81 19.46
N CYS A 41 23.69 -64.03 18.45
CA CYS A 41 23.45 -64.27 17.03
C CYS A 41 24.68 -64.83 16.33
N THR A 42 24.47 -65.71 15.34
CA THR A 42 25.53 -66.47 14.66
C THR A 42 26.40 -65.64 13.70
N ASP A 43 25.86 -64.53 13.20
CA ASP A 43 26.56 -63.59 12.34
C ASP A 43 25.99 -62.17 12.47
N TYR A 44 26.71 -61.20 11.90
CA TYR A 44 26.31 -59.79 11.94
C TYR A 44 25.00 -59.50 11.19
N PRO A 45 24.73 -60.06 9.99
CA PRO A 45 23.44 -59.86 9.31
C PRO A 45 22.23 -60.32 10.12
N VAL A 46 22.31 -61.48 10.78
CA VAL A 46 21.22 -61.99 11.65
C VAL A 46 21.06 -61.13 12.89
N LEU A 47 22.16 -60.63 13.47
CA LEU A 47 22.09 -59.67 14.57
C LEU A 47 21.40 -58.36 14.12
N GLN A 48 21.74 -57.85 12.93
CA GLN A 48 21.14 -56.63 12.40
C GLN A 48 19.63 -56.79 12.20
N GLU A 49 19.19 -57.86 11.55
CA GLU A 49 17.76 -58.16 11.36
C GLU A 49 17.03 -58.30 12.71
N HIS A 50 17.69 -58.92 13.70
CA HIS A 50 17.12 -59.06 15.04
C HIS A 50 17.01 -57.73 15.82
N VAL A 51 18.01 -56.85 15.73
CA VAL A 51 17.95 -55.51 16.34
C VAL A 51 16.90 -54.65 15.63
N GLU A 52 16.77 -54.76 14.31
CA GLU A 52 15.72 -54.10 13.53
C GLU A 52 14.32 -54.54 13.99
N LEU A 53 14.11 -55.84 14.26
CA LEU A 53 12.85 -56.35 14.83
C LEU A 53 12.54 -55.74 16.20
N HIS A 54 13.53 -55.53 17.07
CA HIS A 54 13.31 -54.85 18.35
C HIS A 54 12.94 -53.37 18.18
N LEU A 55 13.56 -52.66 17.23
CA LEU A 55 13.23 -51.27 16.93
C LEU A 55 11.82 -51.14 16.34
N ASP A 56 11.41 -52.10 15.51
CA ASP A 56 10.06 -52.18 14.95
C ASP A 56 9.03 -52.54 16.02
N GLU A 57 9.29 -53.54 16.86
CA GLU A 57 8.39 -53.91 17.97
C GLU A 57 8.26 -52.80 19.02
N CYS A 58 9.35 -52.11 19.38
CA CYS A 58 9.28 -50.92 20.25
C CYS A 58 8.50 -49.78 19.58
N SER A 59 8.65 -49.59 18.27
CA SER A 59 7.87 -48.62 17.51
C SER A 59 6.36 -48.94 17.52
N ILE A 60 6.00 -50.23 17.53
CA ILE A 60 4.62 -50.73 17.57
C ILE A 60 4.03 -50.67 18.99
N LEU A 61 4.80 -51.05 20.03
CA LEU A 61 4.34 -51.12 21.42
C LEU A 61 4.27 -49.75 22.11
N GLU A 62 5.17 -48.82 21.77
CA GLU A 62 5.22 -47.51 22.43
C GLU A 62 4.39 -46.42 21.73
N GLY A 63 3.79 -46.71 20.56
CA GLY A 63 3.04 -45.72 19.78
C GLY A 63 3.85 -44.46 19.45
N ARG A 64 5.18 -44.51 19.58
CA ARG A 64 6.08 -43.35 19.54
C ARG A 64 6.01 -42.60 18.21
N ASN A 65 5.87 -43.32 17.10
CA ASN A 65 5.70 -42.71 15.78
C ASN A 65 4.35 -42.01 15.60
N LEU A 66 3.27 -42.46 16.26
CA LEU A 66 1.98 -41.78 16.25
C LEU A 66 2.05 -40.51 17.11
N ASN A 67 2.67 -40.57 18.28
CA ASN A 67 2.84 -39.41 19.17
C ASN A 67 3.74 -38.32 18.56
N ASP A 68 4.84 -38.70 17.92
CA ASP A 68 5.74 -37.74 17.25
C ASP A 68 5.10 -37.13 16.01
N LEU A 69 4.34 -37.92 15.24
CA LEU A 69 3.55 -37.41 14.11
C LEU A 69 2.43 -36.47 14.57
N GLU A 70 1.72 -36.81 15.64
CA GLU A 70 0.68 -35.96 16.25
C GLU A 70 1.28 -34.66 16.80
N LEU A 71 2.44 -34.73 17.45
CA LEU A 71 3.16 -33.56 17.93
C LEU A 71 3.61 -32.68 16.74
N ALA A 72 4.17 -33.26 15.68
CA ALA A 72 4.57 -32.54 14.48
C ALA A 72 3.36 -31.87 13.80
N GLN A 73 2.23 -32.57 13.70
CA GLN A 73 0.98 -32.01 13.18
C GLN A 73 0.45 -30.88 14.06
N HIS A 74 0.49 -31.03 15.39
CA HIS A 74 0.09 -29.97 16.32
C HIS A 74 0.95 -28.73 16.17
N LEU A 75 2.28 -28.88 16.12
CA LEU A 75 3.22 -27.77 15.92
C LEU A 75 3.01 -27.08 14.58
N GLN A 76 2.81 -27.85 13.50
CA GLN A 76 2.50 -27.31 12.17
C GLN A 76 1.19 -26.50 12.19
N ASN A 77 0.14 -27.05 12.80
CA ASN A 77 -1.15 -26.36 12.93
C ASN A 77 -1.05 -25.08 13.76
N GLU A 78 -0.26 -25.10 14.83
CA GLU A 78 -0.02 -23.93 15.66
C GLU A 78 0.77 -22.85 14.90
N GLU A 79 1.82 -23.24 14.18
CA GLU A 79 2.60 -22.34 13.34
C GLU A 79 1.74 -21.74 12.23
N ASP A 80 0.94 -22.55 11.54
CA ASP A 80 0.03 -22.09 10.50
C ASP A 80 -1.01 -21.12 11.07
N ARG A 81 -1.53 -21.38 12.27
CA ARG A 81 -2.45 -20.47 12.97
C ARG A 81 -1.78 -19.15 13.31
N GLN A 82 -0.54 -19.16 13.80
CA GLN A 82 0.23 -17.95 14.10
C GLN A 82 0.51 -17.16 12.81
N ARG A 83 0.98 -17.82 11.75
CA ARG A 83 1.23 -17.22 10.43
C ARG A 83 -0.02 -16.57 9.85
N ARG A 84 -1.17 -17.26 9.89
CA ARG A 84 -2.46 -16.71 9.42
C ARG A 84 -2.89 -15.49 10.22
N THR A 85 -2.73 -15.53 11.54
CA THR A 85 -3.10 -14.41 12.42
C THR A 85 -2.23 -13.19 12.15
N GLU A 86 -0.92 -13.36 12.00
CA GLU A 86 0.01 -12.28 11.67
C GLU A 86 -0.25 -11.71 10.27
N THR A 87 -0.52 -12.58 9.29
CA THR A 87 -0.85 -12.18 7.92
C THR A 87 -2.13 -11.35 7.90
N ALA A 88 -3.18 -11.83 8.57
CA ALA A 88 -4.46 -11.12 8.66
C ALA A 88 -4.31 -9.76 9.37
N ARG A 89 -3.44 -9.67 10.38
CA ARG A 89 -3.13 -8.40 11.04
C ARG A 89 -2.44 -7.42 10.08
N ARG A 90 -1.41 -7.88 9.34
CA ARG A 90 -0.71 -7.06 8.35
C ARG A 90 -1.63 -6.59 7.24
N GLU A 91 -2.43 -7.49 6.69
CA GLU A 91 -3.41 -7.17 5.66
C GLU A 91 -4.39 -6.10 6.14
N LYS A 92 -4.91 -6.23 7.37
CA LYS A 92 -5.81 -5.24 7.96
C LYS A 92 -5.15 -3.87 8.12
N ASP A 93 -3.89 -3.83 8.57
CA ASP A 93 -3.15 -2.60 8.77
C ASP A 93 -2.84 -1.92 7.42
N ASP A 94 -2.44 -2.69 6.41
CA ASP A 94 -2.14 -2.19 5.07
C ASP A 94 -3.40 -1.73 4.34
N PHE A 95 -4.51 -2.46 4.48
CA PHE A 95 -5.80 -2.06 3.96
C PHE A 95 -6.26 -0.72 4.56
N GLN A 96 -6.12 -0.52 5.87
CA GLN A 96 -6.44 0.76 6.50
C GLN A 96 -5.54 1.91 6.02
N LYS A 97 -4.24 1.67 5.80
CA LYS A 97 -3.33 2.68 5.25
C LYS A 97 -3.74 3.07 3.83
N LEU A 98 -4.08 2.10 2.99
CA LEU A 98 -4.54 2.33 1.63
C LEU A 98 -5.87 3.10 1.64
N GLN A 99 -6.85 2.70 2.44
CA GLN A 99 -8.11 3.44 2.58
C GLN A 99 -7.89 4.90 2.98
N ARG A 100 -6.97 5.18 3.91
CA ARG A 100 -6.60 6.56 4.29
C ARG A 100 -5.95 7.31 3.14
N GLN A 101 -5.01 6.69 2.45
CA GLN A 101 -4.27 7.30 1.34
C GLN A 101 -5.21 7.71 0.20
N TYR A 102 -6.14 6.83 -0.16
CA TYR A 102 -7.14 7.07 -1.21
C TYR A 102 -8.37 7.83 -0.71
N GLY A 103 -8.43 8.21 0.57
CA GLY A 103 -9.51 9.01 1.14
C GLY A 103 -10.86 8.28 1.29
N LEU A 104 -10.82 6.95 1.38
CA LEU A 104 -11.97 6.02 1.49
C LEU A 104 -12.17 5.48 2.91
N ASP A 105 -11.49 6.06 3.92
CA ASP A 105 -11.51 5.62 5.31
C ASP A 105 -12.67 6.20 6.15
N GLY A 106 -13.51 7.04 5.55
CA GLY A 106 -14.62 7.70 6.25
C GLY A 106 -14.20 8.79 7.24
N SER A 107 -12.95 9.29 7.18
CA SER A 107 -12.43 10.31 8.13
C SER A 107 -12.98 11.74 7.95
N GLY A 108 -13.96 11.91 7.06
CA GLY A 108 -14.57 13.19 6.66
C GLY A 108 -13.97 13.75 5.37
N GLY A 109 -14.54 14.84 4.86
CA GLY A 109 -14.17 15.42 3.56
C GLY A 109 -13.64 16.84 3.65
N TYR A 110 -13.86 17.61 2.58
CA TYR A 110 -13.37 18.99 2.41
C TYR A 110 -13.67 19.89 3.61
N LYS A 111 -14.94 19.94 4.03
CA LYS A 111 -15.41 20.79 5.13
C LYS A 111 -14.68 20.44 6.45
N GLN A 112 -14.65 19.16 6.81
CA GLN A 112 -14.02 18.72 8.06
C GLN A 112 -12.50 18.98 8.03
N GLN A 113 -11.85 18.73 6.90
CA GLN A 113 -10.42 18.98 6.76
C GLN A 113 -10.09 20.47 6.87
N SER A 114 -10.83 21.34 6.18
CA SER A 114 -10.65 22.79 6.23
C SER A 114 -10.80 23.32 7.66
N LEU A 115 -11.88 22.92 8.36
CA LEU A 115 -12.11 23.33 9.75
C LEU A 115 -11.00 22.85 10.70
N LYS A 116 -10.59 21.58 10.59
CA LYS A 116 -9.49 21.03 11.41
C LYS A 116 -8.17 21.77 11.15
N ALA A 117 -7.86 22.06 9.88
CA ALA A 117 -6.66 22.80 9.52
C ALA A 117 -6.67 24.23 10.05
N MET A 118 -7.77 24.97 9.87
CA MET A 118 -7.87 26.33 10.39
C MET A 118 -7.83 26.36 11.93
N ALA A 119 -8.49 25.42 12.61
CA ALA A 119 -8.41 25.30 14.07
C ALA A 119 -6.97 25.04 14.56
N LYS A 120 -6.19 24.27 13.79
CA LYS A 120 -4.77 24.04 14.07
C LYS A 120 -3.94 25.33 13.93
N GLU A 121 -4.22 26.15 12.92
CA GLU A 121 -3.55 27.45 12.76
C GLU A 121 -3.89 28.43 13.88
N VAL A 122 -5.12 28.39 14.41
CA VAL A 122 -5.51 29.14 15.61
C VAL A 122 -4.72 28.66 16.83
N ALA A 123 -4.62 27.34 17.04
CA ALA A 123 -3.84 26.78 18.14
C ALA A 123 -2.34 27.11 18.06
N PHE A 124 -1.81 27.28 16.84
CA PHE A 124 -0.43 27.74 16.62
C PHE A 124 -0.25 29.26 16.72
N GLY A 125 -1.31 30.03 16.96
CA GLY A 125 -1.25 31.50 17.02
C GLY A 125 -1.00 32.16 15.66
N ARG A 126 -1.12 31.41 14.55
CA ARG A 126 -0.95 31.93 13.17
C ARG A 126 -2.26 32.47 12.56
N MET A 127 -3.38 32.21 13.23
CA MET A 127 -4.70 32.69 12.85
C MET A 127 -5.43 33.21 14.08
N GLN A 128 -6.08 34.37 13.98
CA GLN A 128 -6.90 34.90 15.07
C GLN A 128 -8.25 34.17 15.16
N PRO A 129 -8.82 33.97 16.36
CA PRO A 129 -10.13 33.33 16.51
C PRO A 129 -11.25 34.02 15.71
N SER A 130 -11.24 35.35 15.64
CA SER A 130 -12.18 36.13 14.83
C SER A 130 -12.05 35.83 13.33
N GLU A 131 -10.81 35.70 12.85
CA GLU A 131 -10.52 35.33 11.46
C GLU A 131 -11.01 33.91 11.15
N TYR A 132 -10.83 32.96 12.07
CA TYR A 132 -11.34 31.60 11.93
C TYR A 132 -12.87 31.61 11.72
N HIS A 133 -13.61 32.33 12.55
CA HIS A 133 -15.07 32.40 12.44
C HIS A 133 -15.51 33.04 11.13
N ARG A 134 -14.85 34.11 10.68
CA ARG A 134 -15.13 34.74 9.39
C ARG A 134 -14.86 33.77 8.22
N ARG A 135 -13.66 33.18 8.15
CA ARG A 135 -13.30 32.21 7.09
C ARG A 135 -14.21 30.99 7.09
N LYS A 136 -14.65 30.53 8.28
CA LYS A 136 -15.63 29.46 8.42
C LYS A 136 -16.99 29.85 7.84
N ALA A 137 -17.45 31.08 8.09
CA ALA A 137 -18.71 31.58 7.53
C ALA A 137 -18.64 31.65 5.99
N ASP A 138 -17.60 32.31 5.44
CA ASP A 138 -17.37 32.39 3.99
C ASP A 138 -17.39 30.98 3.35
N MET A 139 -16.65 30.04 3.96
CA MET A 139 -16.58 28.66 3.46
C MET A 139 -17.96 27.99 3.47
N LEU A 140 -18.74 28.13 4.55
CA LEU A 140 -20.07 27.53 4.63
C LEU A 140 -21.03 28.12 3.60
N GLU A 141 -20.93 29.42 3.32
CA GLU A 141 -21.69 30.11 2.29
C GLU A 141 -21.35 29.57 0.90
N SER A 142 -20.06 29.50 0.53
CA SER A 142 -19.62 28.92 -0.75
C SER A 142 -20.07 27.46 -0.93
N LEU A 143 -20.05 26.67 0.15
CA LEU A 143 -20.56 25.30 0.14
C LEU A 143 -22.08 25.24 -0.06
N ALA A 144 -22.84 26.18 0.50
CA ALA A 144 -24.29 26.25 0.34
C ALA A 144 -24.68 26.63 -1.09
N PHE A 145 -23.96 27.56 -1.71
CA PHE A 145 -24.18 27.93 -3.12
C PHE A 145 -23.59 26.91 -4.10
N GLY A 146 -22.68 26.04 -3.66
CA GLY A 146 -21.99 25.08 -4.52
C GLY A 146 -20.95 25.72 -5.45
N ILE A 147 -20.54 26.96 -5.20
CA ILE A 147 -19.62 27.76 -6.02
C ILE A 147 -18.26 27.82 -5.33
N ASP A 148 -17.16 27.69 -6.09
CA ASP A 148 -15.81 27.86 -5.56
C ASP A 148 -15.57 29.32 -5.14
N ASP A 149 -14.92 29.52 -3.98
CA ASP A 149 -14.71 30.86 -3.43
C ASP A 149 -13.64 31.68 -4.17
N GLY A 150 -12.93 31.05 -5.12
CA GLY A 150 -11.92 31.68 -5.96
C GLY A 150 -10.65 32.09 -5.20
N LYS A 151 -10.51 31.77 -3.90
CA LYS A 151 -9.35 32.18 -3.09
C LYS A 151 -8.05 31.51 -3.52
N THR A 152 -8.13 30.39 -4.23
CA THR A 152 -6.97 29.66 -4.79
C THR A 152 -6.82 29.82 -6.29
N LYS A 153 -7.55 30.77 -6.90
CA LYS A 153 -7.58 31.02 -8.34
C LYS A 153 -6.47 31.99 -8.76
N THR A 154 -5.84 31.71 -9.91
CA THR A 154 -4.92 32.63 -10.60
C THR A 154 -5.31 32.74 -12.07
N SER A 155 -5.62 33.96 -12.51
CA SER A 155 -6.08 34.27 -13.87
C SER A 155 -4.96 34.92 -14.69
N GLY A 156 -5.09 34.89 -16.03
CA GLY A 156 -4.18 35.63 -16.93
C GLY A 156 -2.93 34.86 -17.37
N ILE A 157 -2.82 33.57 -17.04
CA ILE A 157 -1.61 32.78 -17.33
C ILE A 157 -1.43 32.59 -18.84
N THR A 158 -2.50 32.25 -19.56
CA THR A 158 -2.46 32.06 -21.02
C THR A 158 -2.08 33.35 -21.73
N GLU A 159 -2.62 34.48 -21.27
CA GLU A 159 -2.35 35.81 -21.80
C GLU A 159 -0.90 36.24 -21.54
N ALA A 160 -0.38 36.00 -20.34
CA ALA A 160 1.01 36.26 -19.99
C ALA A 160 1.98 35.39 -20.81
N LEU A 161 1.68 34.11 -20.98
CA LEU A 161 2.48 33.21 -21.81
C LEU A 161 2.45 33.63 -23.28
N CYS A 162 1.29 34.05 -23.79
CA CYS A 162 1.15 34.56 -25.15
C CYS A 162 2.05 35.79 -25.37
N GLN A 163 2.03 36.75 -24.45
CA GLN A 163 2.90 37.93 -24.51
C GLN A 163 4.39 37.55 -24.43
N TYR A 164 4.76 36.62 -23.55
CA TYR A 164 6.14 36.15 -23.40
C TYR A 164 6.67 35.49 -24.68
N TYR A 165 5.92 34.56 -25.26
CA TYR A 165 6.34 33.87 -26.49
C TYR A 165 6.32 34.78 -27.73
N GLN A 166 5.50 35.83 -27.75
CA GLN A 166 5.49 36.81 -28.83
C GLN A 166 6.66 37.80 -28.77
N ASN A 167 7.07 38.22 -27.57
CA ASN A 167 7.98 39.35 -27.40
C ASN A 167 9.39 38.96 -26.96
N GLU A 168 9.54 37.93 -26.12
CA GLU A 168 10.79 37.64 -25.41
C GLU A 168 11.48 36.37 -25.91
N CYS A 169 10.73 35.33 -26.25
CA CYS A 169 11.29 34.04 -26.62
C CYS A 169 11.59 33.94 -28.13
N LYS A 170 12.88 33.98 -28.50
CA LYS A 170 13.32 33.88 -29.90
C LYS A 170 13.69 32.46 -30.35
N ASP A 171 13.89 31.55 -29.40
CA ASP A 171 14.40 30.20 -29.68
C ASP A 171 13.29 29.18 -30.00
N ILE A 172 12.02 29.56 -29.80
CA ILE A 172 10.88 28.70 -30.08
C ILE A 172 10.24 29.11 -31.40
N LYS A 173 10.22 28.16 -32.34
CA LYS A 173 9.66 28.39 -33.68
C LYS A 173 8.14 28.55 -33.67
N HIS A 174 7.44 27.69 -32.93
CA HIS A 174 5.98 27.70 -32.81
C HIS A 174 5.53 27.21 -31.42
N THR A 175 4.53 27.88 -30.86
CA THR A 175 3.88 27.51 -29.60
C THR A 175 2.37 27.44 -29.81
N TRP A 176 1.73 26.39 -29.30
CA TRP A 176 0.28 26.23 -29.31
C TRP A 176 -0.21 26.31 -27.87
N LEU A 177 -1.01 27.32 -27.57
CA LEU A 177 -1.62 27.49 -26.24
C LEU A 177 -3.10 27.13 -26.32
N SER A 178 -3.65 26.64 -25.22
CA SER A 178 -5.10 26.50 -25.08
C SER A 178 -5.79 27.87 -25.11
N THR A 179 -7.11 27.87 -25.15
CA THR A 179 -7.90 29.05 -24.75
C THR A 179 -7.59 29.46 -23.30
N GLY A 180 -7.99 30.67 -22.92
CA GLY A 180 -7.72 31.23 -21.60
C GLY A 180 -8.19 30.30 -20.47
N VAL A 181 -7.28 30.01 -19.53
CA VAL A 181 -7.48 29.10 -18.40
C VAL A 181 -7.21 29.85 -17.10
N ASP A 182 -8.03 29.60 -16.08
CA ASP A 182 -7.72 29.94 -14.70
C ASP A 182 -7.05 28.76 -14.02
N HIS A 183 -5.93 29.00 -13.34
CA HIS A 183 -5.29 28.00 -12.49
C HIS A 183 -5.96 27.96 -11.12
N PHE A 184 -6.20 26.77 -10.60
CA PHE A 184 -6.72 26.54 -9.25
C PHE A 184 -5.77 25.63 -8.48
N HIS A 185 -5.26 26.09 -7.34
CA HIS A 185 -4.46 25.24 -6.45
C HIS A 185 -5.29 24.71 -5.27
N CYS A 186 -4.72 23.75 -4.52
CA CYS A 186 -5.38 23.17 -3.35
C CYS A 186 -5.52 24.19 -2.20
N SER A 187 -6.70 24.23 -1.58
CA SER A 187 -6.94 24.96 -0.34
C SER A 187 -6.61 24.08 0.88
N LEU A 188 -6.84 24.59 2.09
CA LEU A 188 -6.73 23.78 3.31
C LEU A 188 -7.68 22.58 3.33
N GLY A 189 -8.83 22.67 2.64
CA GLY A 189 -9.84 21.63 2.61
C GLY A 189 -9.49 20.43 1.74
N ASP A 190 -8.68 20.61 0.71
CA ASP A 190 -8.38 19.59 -0.30
C ASP A 190 -6.89 19.28 -0.49
N ARG A 191 -6.01 19.94 0.27
CA ARG A 191 -4.58 19.65 0.26
C ARG A 191 -4.33 18.15 0.50
N GLY A 192 -3.63 17.53 -0.45
CA GLY A 192 -3.22 16.11 -0.42
C GLY A 192 -4.10 15.15 -1.21
N TRP A 193 -5.25 15.59 -1.74
CA TRP A 193 -6.17 14.72 -2.48
C TRP A 193 -7.00 15.42 -3.57
N GLY A 194 -7.06 16.76 -3.55
CA GLY A 194 -7.93 17.56 -4.41
C GLY A 194 -7.54 17.68 -5.88
N CYS A 195 -6.42 17.11 -6.32
CA CYS A 195 -5.82 17.42 -7.62
C CYS A 195 -6.75 17.14 -8.81
N GLY A 196 -7.46 16.00 -8.83
CA GLY A 196 -8.42 15.69 -9.89
C GLY A 196 -9.54 16.72 -9.99
N TYR A 197 -10.08 17.15 -8.85
CA TYR A 197 -11.12 18.18 -8.79
C TYR A 197 -10.60 19.56 -9.22
N ARG A 198 -9.39 19.95 -8.80
CA ARG A 198 -8.77 21.21 -9.21
C ARG A 198 -8.45 21.24 -10.70
N ASN A 199 -7.98 20.12 -11.26
CA ASN A 199 -7.79 19.98 -12.71
C ASN A 199 -9.11 20.13 -13.47
N PHE A 200 -10.19 19.56 -12.96
CA PHE A 200 -11.53 19.80 -13.51
C PHE A 200 -11.92 21.27 -13.45
N GLN A 201 -11.71 21.97 -12.33
CA GLN A 201 -12.00 23.41 -12.24
C GLN A 201 -11.21 24.23 -13.28
N MET A 202 -9.93 23.90 -13.50
CA MET A 202 -9.11 24.53 -14.54
C MET A 202 -9.68 24.30 -15.94
N LEU A 203 -10.00 23.05 -16.29
CA LEU A 203 -10.65 22.72 -17.56
C LEU A 203 -11.99 23.45 -17.71
N PHE A 204 -12.83 23.40 -16.68
CA PHE A 204 -14.15 24.00 -16.66
C PHE A 204 -14.09 25.53 -16.84
N SER A 205 -13.09 26.19 -16.25
CA SER A 205 -12.87 27.64 -16.43
C SER A 205 -12.65 28.02 -17.90
N SER A 206 -11.96 27.16 -18.66
CA SER A 206 -11.74 27.35 -20.10
C SER A 206 -13.04 27.18 -20.88
N LEU A 207 -13.81 26.14 -20.56
CA LEU A 207 -15.10 25.84 -21.20
C LEU A 207 -16.10 26.98 -21.00
N LEU A 208 -16.15 27.58 -19.80
CA LEU A 208 -17.04 28.71 -19.50
C LEU A 208 -16.74 29.96 -20.35
N ARG A 209 -15.49 30.15 -20.77
CA ARG A 209 -15.09 31.28 -21.65
C ARG A 209 -15.39 31.01 -23.11
N ASN A 210 -15.56 29.75 -23.50
CA ASN A 210 -15.76 29.37 -24.88
C ASN A 210 -17.26 29.39 -25.24
N SER A 211 -17.61 30.25 -26.19
CA SER A 211 -19.00 30.45 -26.64
C SER A 211 -19.66 29.18 -27.17
N SER A 212 -18.89 28.22 -27.70
CA SER A 212 -19.40 26.97 -28.24
C SER A 212 -20.07 26.08 -27.18
N TYR A 213 -19.75 26.26 -25.89
CA TYR A 213 -20.31 25.46 -24.80
C TYR A 213 -21.37 26.20 -23.98
N LYS A 214 -21.72 27.45 -24.34
CA LYS A 214 -22.68 28.27 -23.59
C LYS A 214 -24.03 27.59 -23.42
N ASP A 215 -24.51 26.87 -24.44
CA ASP A 215 -25.81 26.18 -24.40
C ASP A 215 -25.82 24.98 -23.43
N CYS A 216 -24.74 24.20 -23.38
CA CYS A 216 -24.60 23.08 -22.46
C CYS A 216 -24.35 23.55 -21.01
N LEU A 217 -23.75 24.73 -20.83
CA LEU A 217 -23.35 25.26 -19.53
C LEU A 217 -24.25 26.38 -18.99
N LYS A 218 -25.46 26.57 -19.55
CA LYS A 218 -26.41 27.64 -19.12
C LYS A 218 -26.69 27.63 -17.61
N ASP A 219 -26.87 26.43 -17.07
CA ASP A 219 -27.19 26.23 -15.65
C ASP A 219 -25.94 26.22 -14.75
N ASN A 220 -24.74 26.29 -15.33
CA ASN A 220 -23.46 26.24 -14.63
C ASN A 220 -22.60 27.46 -14.97
N SER A 221 -23.07 28.66 -14.60
CA SER A 221 -22.41 29.94 -14.93
C SER A 221 -21.13 30.22 -14.11
N SER A 222 -20.80 29.38 -13.14
CA SER A 222 -19.68 29.57 -12.22
C SER A 222 -18.94 28.26 -11.97
N VAL A 223 -17.66 28.36 -11.60
CA VAL A 223 -16.84 27.19 -11.27
C VAL A 223 -17.35 26.57 -9.97
N PRO A 224 -17.73 25.27 -9.95
CA PRO A 224 -18.27 24.63 -8.76
C PRO A 224 -17.19 24.38 -7.71
N CYS A 225 -17.55 24.41 -6.42
CA CYS A 225 -16.66 24.00 -5.35
C CYS A 225 -16.49 22.47 -5.32
N ILE A 226 -15.42 21.97 -4.66
CA ILE A 226 -15.11 20.53 -4.64
C ILE A 226 -16.30 19.66 -4.18
N PRO A 227 -17.01 19.96 -3.08
CA PRO A 227 -18.18 19.16 -2.70
C PRO A 227 -19.32 19.18 -3.71
N LYS A 228 -19.48 20.27 -4.47
CA LYS A 228 -20.45 20.32 -5.57
C LYS A 228 -20.00 19.43 -6.73
N ILE A 229 -18.71 19.40 -7.07
CA ILE A 229 -18.16 18.48 -8.08
C ILE A 229 -18.38 17.02 -7.65
N GLN A 230 -18.11 16.69 -6.38
CA GLN A 230 -18.41 15.36 -5.83
C GLN A 230 -19.88 14.97 -6.02
N THR A 231 -20.79 15.89 -5.72
CA THR A 231 -22.24 15.69 -5.91
C THR A 231 -22.58 15.48 -7.38
N SER A 232 -22.03 16.29 -8.29
CA SER A 232 -22.31 16.18 -9.72
C SER A 232 -21.80 14.86 -10.33
N ILE A 233 -20.68 14.32 -9.84
CA ILE A 233 -20.22 12.97 -10.22
C ILE A 233 -21.19 11.90 -9.70
N GLU A 234 -21.62 12.00 -8.44
CA GLU A 234 -22.62 11.09 -7.87
C GLU A 234 -23.94 11.13 -8.64
N ASP A 235 -24.37 12.31 -9.09
CA ASP A 235 -25.57 12.47 -9.90
C ASP A 235 -25.41 11.84 -11.29
N ALA A 236 -24.23 11.99 -11.93
CA ALA A 236 -23.93 11.26 -13.17
C ALA A 236 -23.99 9.73 -12.96
N TRP A 237 -23.49 9.23 -11.84
CA TRP A 237 -23.62 7.80 -11.51
C TRP A 237 -25.07 7.35 -11.35
N LYS A 238 -25.92 8.17 -10.72
CA LYS A 238 -27.37 7.90 -10.59
C LYS A 238 -28.08 7.91 -11.95
N GLU A 239 -27.60 8.70 -12.90
CA GLU A 239 -28.09 8.73 -14.28
C GLU A 239 -27.63 7.51 -15.11
N GLY A 240 -26.74 6.67 -14.56
CA GLY A 240 -26.28 5.42 -15.17
C GLY A 240 -24.90 5.51 -15.82
N PHE A 241 -24.19 6.64 -15.68
CA PHE A 241 -22.81 6.75 -16.13
C PHE A 241 -21.88 5.95 -15.20
N ASP A 242 -20.99 5.14 -15.77
CA ASP A 242 -19.92 4.40 -15.07
C ASP A 242 -20.32 3.75 -13.72
N PRO A 243 -21.25 2.78 -13.71
CA PRO A 243 -21.66 2.09 -12.49
C PRO A 243 -20.51 1.29 -11.85
N GLN A 244 -19.53 0.84 -12.64
CA GLN A 244 -18.34 0.15 -12.13
C GLN A 244 -17.44 1.12 -11.36
N GLY A 245 -17.13 2.29 -11.93
CA GLY A 245 -16.42 3.36 -11.24
C GLY A 245 -17.14 3.77 -9.95
N ALA A 246 -18.45 3.97 -10.00
CA ALA A 246 -19.26 4.26 -8.81
C ALA A 246 -19.05 3.22 -7.69
N SER A 247 -19.06 1.92 -8.02
CA SER A 247 -18.87 0.84 -7.06
C SER A 247 -17.50 0.89 -6.35
N HIS A 248 -16.43 1.32 -7.04
CA HIS A 248 -15.10 1.48 -6.44
C HIS A 248 -15.07 2.53 -5.33
N PHE A 249 -15.99 3.51 -5.39
CA PHE A 249 -16.13 4.58 -4.39
C PHE A 249 -17.26 4.32 -3.39
N ASN A 250 -17.80 3.10 -3.32
CA ASN A 250 -19.03 2.79 -2.56
C ASN A 250 -20.19 3.72 -2.93
N SER A 251 -20.25 4.13 -4.20
CA SER A 251 -21.23 5.07 -4.77
C SER A 251 -21.31 6.42 -4.04
N ARG A 252 -20.20 6.86 -3.40
CA ARG A 252 -20.18 8.09 -2.60
C ARG A 252 -18.82 8.80 -2.60
N LEU A 253 -18.83 10.07 -2.98
CA LEU A 253 -17.72 11.01 -2.90
C LEU A 253 -17.96 12.12 -1.86
N GLN A 254 -19.20 12.54 -1.66
CA GLN A 254 -19.51 13.62 -0.73
C GLN A 254 -19.10 13.26 0.70
N GLY A 255 -18.33 14.16 1.32
CA GLY A 255 -17.82 13.96 2.67
C GLY A 255 -16.68 12.95 2.75
N THR A 256 -16.09 12.55 1.62
CA THR A 256 -14.84 11.80 1.55
C THR A 256 -13.70 12.67 1.02
N LYS A 257 -12.50 12.11 0.99
CA LYS A 257 -11.31 12.70 0.36
C LYS A 257 -10.86 11.87 -0.84
N ALA A 258 -11.83 11.20 -1.47
CA ALA A 258 -11.59 10.25 -2.53
C ALA A 258 -10.73 10.86 -3.63
N TRP A 259 -9.72 10.11 -4.06
CA TRP A 259 -8.95 10.47 -5.24
C TRP A 259 -9.78 10.08 -6.47
N ILE A 260 -10.02 11.05 -7.35
CA ILE A 260 -10.70 10.81 -8.62
C ILE A 260 -9.70 10.87 -9.78
N GLY A 261 -10.03 10.22 -10.87
CA GLY A 261 -9.26 10.18 -12.11
C GLY A 261 -10.05 10.68 -13.32
N ALA A 262 -9.56 10.33 -14.50
CA ALA A 262 -10.17 10.72 -15.76
C ALA A 262 -11.57 10.12 -15.96
N CYS A 263 -11.85 8.93 -15.42
CA CYS A 263 -13.15 8.26 -15.56
C CYS A 263 -14.29 9.05 -14.91
N GLU A 264 -14.09 9.55 -13.70
CA GLU A 264 -15.09 10.37 -13.00
C GLU A 264 -15.32 11.70 -13.71
N ILE A 265 -14.23 12.33 -14.21
CA ILE A 265 -14.34 13.58 -14.96
C ILE A 265 -15.03 13.36 -16.31
N TYR A 266 -14.75 12.26 -17.00
CA TYR A 266 -15.42 11.88 -18.23
C TYR A 266 -16.92 11.69 -18.00
N SER A 267 -17.31 10.94 -16.96
CA SER A 267 -18.71 10.73 -16.60
C SER A 267 -19.43 12.05 -16.31
N LEU A 268 -18.79 12.96 -15.57
CA LEU A 268 -19.31 14.30 -15.29
C LEU A 268 -19.45 15.17 -16.55
N LEU A 269 -18.43 15.23 -17.41
CA LEU A 269 -18.50 16.02 -18.64
C LEU A 269 -19.58 15.47 -19.58
N THR A 270 -19.70 14.15 -19.66
CA THR A 270 -20.71 13.48 -20.49
C THR A 270 -22.13 13.75 -19.99
N SER A 271 -22.38 13.72 -18.68
CA SER A 271 -23.70 14.07 -18.13
C SER A 271 -24.08 15.53 -18.40
N LEU A 272 -23.08 16.42 -18.47
CA LEU A 272 -23.23 17.81 -18.90
C LEU A 272 -23.34 18.00 -20.43
N ARG A 273 -23.42 16.91 -21.20
CA ARG A 273 -23.50 16.91 -22.68
C ARG A 273 -22.30 17.58 -23.35
N LEU A 274 -21.12 17.44 -22.75
CA LEU A 274 -19.84 17.86 -23.33
C LEU A 274 -19.18 16.63 -23.97
N LYS A 275 -18.79 16.77 -25.24
CA LYS A 275 -18.18 15.72 -26.06
C LYS A 275 -16.66 15.85 -26.08
#